data_AF-A0A0H5MHS3-F1
#
_entry.id   AF-A0A0H5MHS3-F1
#
_cell.length_a   1.000
_cell.length_b   1.000
_cell.length_c   1.000
_cell.angle_alpha   90.00
_cell.angle_beta   90.00
_cell.angle_gamma   90.00
#
_symmetry.space_group_name_H-M   'P 1'
#
loop_
_entity.id
_entity.type
_entity.pdbx_description
1 polymer ?
#
loop_
_entity_poly.entity_id
_entity_poly.type
_entity_poly.pdbx_seq_one_letter_code
_entity_poly.pdbx_strand_id
1 'polypeptide(L)'
;MGQWGAPTLDVWVVRKDFAQAHPEVVTAFARSALAAQGAYLAQPEQWLKNEQNLNQLARLSGVSADQVPELVKGNTYLPVAEQVTQLGQPVDQAIRDTAEFLKQQGKIPQVASDYRAFVTDRFVKDVQATPQS
;
A
#
# COMPACT_ATOMS: atom_id res chain seq x y z
N MET A 1 -11.19 -9.90 -12.75
CA MET A 1 -10.35 -8.68 -12.72
C MET A 1 -9.65 -8.56 -14.07
N GLY A 2 -9.89 -7.47 -14.80
CA GLY A 2 -9.45 -7.31 -16.18
C GLY A 2 -7.93 -7.30 -16.32
N GLN A 3 -7.40 -8.19 -17.15
CA GLN A 3 -5.98 -8.25 -17.56
C GLN A 3 -5.61 -7.12 -18.53
N TRP A 4 -6.26 -5.96 -18.42
CA TRP A 4 -6.02 -4.82 -19.29
C TRP A 4 -4.89 -3.98 -18.71
N GLY A 5 -3.65 -4.48 -18.81
CA GLY A 5 -2.37 -3.77 -18.90
C GLY A 5 -2.03 -2.55 -18.02
N ALA A 6 -2.92 -2.09 -17.13
CA ALA A 6 -2.80 -0.85 -16.37
C ALA A 6 -3.18 -1.12 -14.90
N PRO A 7 -2.34 -1.89 -14.17
CA PRO A 7 -2.57 -2.13 -12.75
C PRO A 7 -2.56 -0.79 -11.98
N THR A 8 -3.56 -0.57 -11.14
CA THR A 8 -3.61 0.55 -10.20
C THR A 8 -3.16 0.10 -8.83
N LEU A 9 -2.45 0.97 -8.11
CA LEU A 9 -1.95 0.71 -6.77
C LEU A 9 -2.55 1.73 -5.80
N ASP A 10 -2.96 1.26 -4.62
CA ASP A 10 -3.19 2.13 -3.46
C ASP A 10 -1.89 2.23 -2.67
N VAL A 11 -1.45 3.46 -2.42
CA VAL A 11 -0.16 3.76 -1.79
C VAL A 11 -0.30 4.75 -0.65
N TRP A 12 0.56 4.60 0.36
CA TRP A 12 0.75 5.61 1.40
C TRP A 12 1.88 6.56 1.00
N VAL A 13 1.61 7.86 1.08
CA VAL A 13 2.61 8.91 0.83
C VAL A 13 2.82 9.75 2.08
N VAL A 14 4.07 10.18 2.29
CA VAL A 14 4.44 11.06 3.40
C VAL A 14 5.21 12.25 2.86
N ARG A 15 4.97 13.43 3.44
CA ARG A 15 5.74 14.63 3.08
C ARG A 15 7.21 14.47 3.50
N LYS A 16 8.10 14.97 2.65
CA LYS A 16 9.55 14.86 2.84
C LYS A 16 10.04 15.51 4.13
N ASP A 17 9.54 16.69 4.47
CA ASP A 17 9.92 17.41 5.68
C ASP A 17 9.49 16.68 6.96
N PHE A 18 8.25 16.18 7.00
CA PHE A 18 7.76 15.36 8.11
C PHE A 18 8.57 14.07 8.26
N ALA A 19 8.85 13.38 7.15
CA ALA A 19 9.65 12.16 7.13
C ALA A 19 11.13 12.37 7.52
N GLN A 20 11.65 13.60 7.42
CA GLN A 20 12.97 13.99 7.88
C GLN A 20 12.98 14.36 9.36
N ALA A 21 11.97 15.08 9.83
CA ALA A 21 11.85 15.51 11.22
C ALA A 21 11.42 14.38 12.16
N HIS A 22 10.60 13.44 11.67
CA HIS A 22 9.98 12.37 12.47
C HIS A 22 10.09 10.99 11.81
N PRO A 23 11.32 10.53 11.46
CA PRO A 23 11.49 9.24 10.79
C PRO A 23 10.93 8.06 11.62
N GLU A 24 11.04 8.10 12.94
CA GLU A 24 10.53 7.10 13.87
C GLU A 24 9.00 6.97 13.82
N VAL A 25 8.29 8.08 13.64
CA VAL A 25 6.81 8.08 13.53
C VAL A 25 6.39 7.44 12.21
N VAL A 26 7.10 7.72 11.12
CA VAL A 26 6.81 7.12 9.82
C VAL A 26 7.10 5.61 9.84
N THR A 27 8.21 5.18 10.45
CA THR A 27 8.49 3.75 10.64
C THR A 27 7.43 3.08 11.52
N ALA A 28 6.98 3.73 12.59
CA ALA A 28 5.91 3.21 13.45
C ALA A 28 4.58 3.08 12.69
N PHE A 29 4.24 4.05 11.84
CA PHE A 29 3.08 3.97 10.97
C PHE A 29 3.17 2.77 10.02
N ALA A 30 4.29 2.65 9.28
CA ALA A 30 4.51 1.53 8.36
C ALA A 30 4.41 0.18 9.09
N ARG A 31 5.00 0.08 10.28
CA ARG A 31 4.91 -1.12 11.13
C ARG A 31 3.48 -1.48 11.46
N SER A 32 2.68 -0.52 11.93
CA SER A 32 1.30 -0.77 12.34
C SER A 32 0.43 -1.24 11.16
N ALA A 33 0.58 -0.62 10.00
CA ALA A 33 -0.13 -1.01 8.78
C ALA A 33 0.26 -2.41 8.31
N LEU A 34 1.57 -2.71 8.27
CA LEU A 34 2.09 -4.01 7.83
C LEU A 34 1.75 -5.14 8.80
N ALA A 35 1.72 -4.87 10.11
CA ALA A 35 1.28 -5.84 11.10
C ALA A 35 -0.20 -6.21 10.93
N ALA A 36 -1.06 -5.20 10.70
CA ALA A 36 -2.49 -5.43 10.46
C ALA A 36 -2.73 -6.25 9.17
N GLN A 37 -2.02 -5.94 8.08
CA GLN A 37 -2.07 -6.72 6.85
C GLN A 37 -1.50 -8.13 7.03
N GLY A 38 -0.40 -8.27 7.77
CA GLY A 38 0.22 -9.55 8.08
C GLY A 38 -0.71 -10.51 8.82
N ALA A 39 -1.54 -9.99 9.74
CA ALA A 39 -2.55 -10.80 10.43
C ALA A 39 -3.60 -11.37 9.46
N TYR A 40 -4.02 -10.59 8.45
CA TYR A 40 -4.89 -11.09 7.40
C TYR A 40 -4.17 -12.11 6.51
N LEU A 41 -2.97 -11.79 6.01
CA LEU A 41 -2.19 -12.65 5.13
C LEU A 41 -1.87 -14.01 5.75
N ALA A 42 -1.64 -14.07 7.06
CA ALA A 42 -1.35 -15.32 7.76
C ALA A 42 -2.56 -16.26 7.84
N GLN A 43 -3.77 -15.72 8.04
CA GLN A 43 -5.00 -16.52 8.19
C GLN A 43 -6.22 -15.82 7.57
N PRO A 44 -6.31 -15.69 6.23
CA PRO A 44 -7.33 -14.86 5.59
C PRO A 44 -8.77 -15.27 5.93
N GLU A 45 -9.04 -16.57 5.94
CA GLU A 45 -10.38 -17.09 6.25
C GLU A 45 -10.78 -16.86 7.70
N GLN A 46 -9.84 -17.04 8.64
CA GLN A 46 -10.11 -16.83 10.07
C GLN A 46 -10.26 -15.34 10.37
N TRP A 47 -9.42 -14.50 9.76
CA TRP A 47 -9.47 -13.05 9.90
C TRP A 47 -10.82 -12.49 9.42
N LEU A 48 -11.35 -13.03 8.32
CA LEU A 48 -12.65 -12.65 7.75
C LEU A 48 -13.87 -13.23 8.48
N LYS A 49 -13.69 -14.22 9.36
CA LYS A 49 -14.75 -14.70 10.25
C LYS A 49 -14.84 -13.90 11.55
N ASN A 50 -13.88 -13.02 11.82
CA ASN A 50 -13.89 -12.20 13.02
C ASN A 50 -14.80 -10.97 12.83
N GLU A 51 -15.95 -10.98 13.50
CA GLU A 51 -16.93 -9.89 13.45
C GLU A 51 -16.35 -8.53 13.87
N GLN A 52 -15.38 -8.48 14.78
CA GLN A 52 -14.76 -7.21 15.18
C GLN A 52 -14.00 -6.57 14.02
N ASN A 53 -13.27 -7.38 13.23
CA ASN A 53 -12.58 -6.92 12.03
C ASN A 53 -13.60 -6.39 11.01
N LEU A 54 -14.65 -7.18 10.73
CA LEU A 54 -15.67 -6.80 9.74
C LEU A 54 -16.42 -5.53 10.13
N ASN A 55 -16.84 -5.41 11.39
CA ASN A 55 -17.56 -4.25 11.89
C ASN A 55 -16.69 -2.98 11.89
N GLN A 56 -15.40 -3.12 12.23
CA GLN A 56 -14.48 -1.99 12.18
C GLN A 56 -14.26 -1.49 10.75
N LEU A 57 -14.06 -2.39 9.79
CA LEU A 57 -13.93 -2.02 8.37
C LEU A 57 -15.23 -1.45 7.82
N ALA A 58 -16.38 -2.05 8.12
CA ALA A 58 -17.70 -1.55 7.72
C ALA A 58 -17.92 -0.10 8.17
N ARG A 59 -17.62 0.19 9.45
CA ARG A 59 -17.73 1.52 10.03
C ARG A 59 -16.79 2.53 9.36
N LEU A 60 -15.52 2.17 9.14
CA LEU A 60 -14.53 3.09 8.58
C LEU A 60 -14.75 3.35 7.08
N SER A 61 -15.22 2.35 6.35
CA SER A 61 -15.43 2.43 4.89
C SER A 61 -16.84 2.87 4.51
N GLY A 62 -17.78 2.92 5.46
CA GLY A 62 -19.18 3.30 5.20
C GLY A 62 -19.97 2.27 4.39
N VAL A 63 -19.59 0.99 4.49
CA VAL A 63 -20.24 -0.15 3.81
C VAL A 63 -20.90 -1.07 4.83
N SER A 64 -21.77 -1.98 4.40
CA SER A 64 -22.32 -2.99 5.30
C SER A 64 -21.32 -4.12 5.58
N ALA A 65 -21.41 -4.75 6.75
CA ALA A 65 -20.44 -5.76 7.19
C ALA A 65 -20.39 -7.00 6.29
N ASP A 66 -21.50 -7.34 5.62
CA ASP A 66 -21.60 -8.42 4.64
C ASP A 66 -20.87 -8.13 3.32
N GLN A 67 -20.61 -6.86 2.99
CA GLN A 67 -19.83 -6.46 1.81
C GLN A 67 -18.32 -6.51 2.06
N VAL A 68 -17.88 -6.38 3.32
CA VAL A 68 -16.46 -6.28 3.68
C VAL A 68 -15.62 -7.47 3.18
N PRO A 69 -16.05 -8.74 3.31
CA PRO A 69 -15.21 -9.86 2.89
C PRO A 69 -14.85 -9.84 1.41
N GLU A 70 -15.81 -9.48 0.54
CA GLU A 70 -15.58 -9.40 -0.90
C GLU A 70 -14.65 -8.24 -1.25
N LEU A 71 -14.83 -7.08 -0.63
CA LEU A 71 -13.97 -5.91 -0.84
C LEU A 71 -12.52 -6.19 -0.40
N VAL A 72 -12.33 -6.86 0.73
CA VAL A 72 -11.00 -7.24 1.23
C VAL A 72 -10.33 -8.22 0.26
N LYS A 73 -11.06 -9.24 -0.21
CA LYS A 73 -10.56 -10.25 -1.18
C LYS A 73 -10.34 -9.70 -2.58
N GLY A 74 -10.99 -8.60 -2.93
CA GLY A 74 -10.81 -7.91 -4.21
C GLY A 74 -9.42 -7.29 -4.38
N ASN A 75 -8.60 -7.27 -3.32
CA ASN A 75 -7.25 -6.70 -3.33
C ASN A 75 -6.20 -7.74 -2.93
N THR A 76 -4.98 -7.56 -3.44
CA THR A 76 -3.79 -8.29 -2.98
C THR A 76 -3.01 -7.39 -2.03
N TYR A 77 -2.63 -7.94 -0.88
CA TYR A 77 -1.78 -7.26 0.10
C TYR A 77 -0.39 -7.89 0.10
N LEU A 78 0.64 -7.09 0.38
CA LEU A 78 2.02 -7.52 0.25
C LEU A 78 2.65 -7.77 1.64
N PRO A 79 3.30 -8.93 1.85
CA PRO A 79 4.20 -9.12 2.98
C PRO A 79 5.33 -8.08 3.01
N VAL A 80 5.94 -7.88 4.19
CA VAL A 80 7.03 -6.89 4.39
C VAL A 80 8.16 -7.06 3.38
N ALA A 81 8.61 -8.29 3.11
CA ALA A 81 9.70 -8.56 2.17
C ALA A 81 9.33 -8.16 0.72
N GLU A 82 8.08 -8.39 0.32
CA GLU A 82 7.59 -7.98 -1.00
C GLU A 82 7.44 -6.47 -1.09
N GLN A 83 6.99 -5.80 -0.03
CA GLN A 83 6.95 -4.33 0.04
C GLN A 83 8.35 -3.72 -0.16
N VAL A 84 9.38 -4.26 0.50
CA VAL A 84 10.77 -3.80 0.30
C VAL A 84 11.18 -3.96 -1.17
N THR A 85 10.83 -5.08 -1.78
CA THR A 85 11.16 -5.34 -3.18
C THR A 85 10.47 -4.32 -4.08
N GLN A 86 9.13 -4.22 -4.01
CA GLN A 86 8.31 -3.36 -4.86
C GLN A 86 8.66 -1.86 -4.72
N LEU A 87 8.92 -1.39 -3.49
CA LEU A 87 9.32 -0.01 -3.22
C LEU A 87 10.77 0.30 -3.63
N GLY A 88 11.63 -0.73 -3.72
CA GLY A 88 12.94 -0.60 -4.35
C GLY A 88 12.82 -0.46 -5.87
N GLN A 89 12.03 -1.34 -6.49
CA GLN A 89 11.53 -1.35 -7.87
C GLN A 89 10.42 -2.43 -7.95
N PRO A 90 9.29 -2.23 -8.67
CA PRO A 90 9.12 -1.32 -9.81
C PRO A 90 8.08 -0.20 -9.57
N VAL A 91 7.76 0.19 -8.33
CA VAL A 91 6.69 1.17 -8.05
C VAL A 91 6.91 2.52 -8.75
N ASP A 92 8.14 3.00 -8.86
CA ASP A 92 8.48 4.20 -9.62
C ASP A 92 8.21 4.06 -11.12
N GLN A 93 8.43 2.88 -11.70
CA GLN A 93 8.03 2.59 -13.08
C GLN A 93 6.51 2.60 -13.22
N ALA A 94 5.77 2.02 -12.26
CA ALA A 94 4.31 2.06 -12.27
C ALA A 94 3.76 3.49 -12.20
N ILE A 95 4.39 4.37 -11.41
CA ILE A 95 4.06 5.81 -11.38
C ILE A 95 4.33 6.45 -12.74
N ARG A 96 5.46 6.14 -13.37
CA ARG A 96 5.80 6.64 -14.69
C ARG A 96 4.79 6.20 -15.75
N ASP A 97 4.46 4.92 -15.81
CA ASP A 97 3.50 4.36 -16.77
C ASP A 97 2.11 5.00 -16.59
N THR A 98 1.69 5.20 -15.34
CA THR A 98 0.46 5.92 -15.01
C THR A 98 0.51 7.37 -15.51
N ALA A 99 1.63 8.08 -15.32
CA ALA A 99 1.79 9.44 -15.81
C ALA A 99 1.79 9.50 -17.36
N GLU A 100 2.44 8.55 -18.04
CA GLU A 100 2.41 8.42 -19.49
C GLU A 100 0.98 8.20 -20.01
N PHE A 101 0.23 7.29 -19.38
CA PHE A 101 -1.18 7.09 -19.68
C PHE A 101 -2.01 8.37 -19.49
N LEU A 102 -1.85 9.05 -18.35
CA LEU A 102 -2.56 10.31 -18.08
C LEU A 102 -2.22 11.42 -19.09
N LYS A 103 -0.98 11.49 -19.57
CA LYS A 103 -0.57 12.42 -20.63
C LYS A 103 -1.25 12.09 -21.96
N GLN A 104 -1.30 10.81 -22.35
CA GLN A 104 -2.00 10.37 -23.57
C GLN A 104 -3.49 10.69 -23.52
N GLN A 105 -4.10 10.65 -22.32
CA GLN A 105 -5.49 11.05 -22.07
C GLN A 105 -5.70 12.58 -21.92
N GLY A 106 -4.64 13.39 -22.11
CA GLY A 106 -4.70 14.84 -21.98
C GLY A 106 -4.95 15.37 -20.57
N LYS A 107 -4.70 14.56 -19.53
CA LYS A 107 -4.94 14.94 -18.12
C LYS A 107 -3.76 15.67 -17.49
N ILE A 108 -2.55 15.43 -17.98
CA ILE A 108 -1.33 16.16 -17.59
C ILE A 108 -0.53 16.57 -18.83
N PRO A 109 0.16 17.73 -18.81
CA PRO A 109 0.87 18.23 -19.97
C PRO A 109 2.22 17.54 -20.21
N GLN A 110 2.84 17.01 -19.15
CA GLN A 110 4.20 16.46 -19.18
C GLN A 110 4.38 15.30 -18.20
N VAL A 111 5.40 14.50 -18.46
CA VAL A 111 5.81 13.34 -17.64
C VAL A 111 7.30 13.48 -17.35
N ALA A 112 7.70 13.29 -16.10
CA ALA A 112 9.11 13.22 -15.74
C ALA A 112 9.76 11.95 -16.30
N SER A 113 11.06 11.99 -16.58
CA SER A 113 11.82 10.82 -17.04
C SER A 113 12.09 9.80 -15.93
N ASP A 114 12.01 10.23 -14.67
CA ASP A 114 12.33 9.44 -13.48
C ASP A 114 11.44 9.85 -12.30
N TYR A 115 10.94 8.86 -11.55
CA TYR A 115 10.12 9.03 -10.36
C TYR A 115 10.72 8.42 -9.09
N ARG A 116 11.95 7.89 -9.13
CA ARG A 116 12.60 7.27 -7.95
C ARG A 116 12.71 8.20 -6.76
N ALA A 117 12.78 9.52 -6.97
CA ALA A 117 12.80 10.50 -5.89
C ALA A 117 11.50 10.55 -5.05
N PHE A 118 10.40 9.96 -5.54
CA PHE A 118 9.10 9.91 -4.88
C PHE A 118 8.83 8.57 -4.17
N VAL A 119 9.75 7.60 -4.29
CA VAL A 119 9.60 6.26 -3.70
C VAL A 119 10.77 5.97 -2.78
N THR A 120 10.51 5.35 -1.64
CA THR A 120 11.56 4.91 -0.72
C THR A 120 11.14 3.64 0.01
N ASP A 121 12.07 2.69 0.11
CA ASP A 121 11.90 1.45 0.86
C ASP A 121 12.44 1.53 2.30
N ARG A 122 13.07 2.66 2.68
CA ARG A 122 13.85 2.79 3.93
C ARG A 122 13.04 2.43 5.18
N PHE A 123 11.80 2.93 5.26
CA PHE A 123 10.95 2.73 6.44
C PHE A 123 10.46 1.29 6.55
N VAL A 124 10.26 0.61 5.42
CA VAL A 124 9.86 -0.80 5.41
C VAL A 124 11.07 -1.69 5.71
N LYS A 125 12.26 -1.35 5.22
CA LYS A 125 13.51 -2.01 5.62
C LYS A 125 13.76 -1.90 7.12
N ASP A 126 13.51 -0.75 7.72
CA ASP A 126 13.64 -0.57 9.17
C ASP A 126 12.66 -1.48 9.93
N VAL A 127 11.41 -1.62 9.45
CA VAL A 127 10.44 -2.57 10.01
C VAL A 127 10.93 -4.01 9.89
N GLN A 128 11.46 -4.40 8.72
CA GLN A 128 12.00 -5.73 8.47
C GLN A 128 13.20 -6.06 9.36
N ALA A 129 14.10 -5.10 9.57
CA ALA A 129 15.31 -5.26 10.38
C ALA A 129 15.02 -5.33 11.88
N THR A 130 13.89 -4.79 12.32
CA THR A 130 13.48 -4.79 13.73
C THR A 130 12.08 -5.40 13.91
N PRO A 131 11.86 -6.69 13.62
CA PRO A 131 10.57 -7.32 13.88
C PRO A 131 10.24 -7.20 15.37
N GLN A 132 9.04 -6.74 15.73
CA GLN A 132 8.64 -6.80 17.14
C GLN A 132 8.48 -8.26 17.55
N SER A 133 9.01 -8.59 18.73
CA SER A 133 8.89 -9.90 19.39
C SER A 133 7.46 -10.17 19.86
#